data_AF-A0A836T3H2-F1
#
_entry.id   AF-A0A836T3H2-F1
#
_cell.length_a   1.000
_cell.length_b   1.000
_cell.length_c   1.000
_cell.angle_alpha   90.00
_cell.angle_beta   90.00
_cell.angle_gamma   90.00
#
_symmetry.space_group_name_H-M   'P 1'
#
loop_
_entity.id
_entity.type
_entity.pdbx_description
1 polymer ?
#
loop_
_entity_poly.entity_id
_entity_poly.type
_entity_poly.pdbx_seq_one_letter_code
_entity_poly.pdbx_strand_id
1 'polypeptide(L)'
;VEPEPIVEPEPEEPTCGAGTESVNGICQVIKIDDSSKNGGGCLIATAAYGSELAPQVQLLREIRDNTVMSTGTGAAFMSSFNDVYYSFSPYIADMERENPMVQDAVRLFITPMISTLSIMTLAESGNEAEVLGLGISIIALNLGLYIAAPVAVGFTISKKIKSRK
;
A
#
# COMPACT_ATOMS: atom_id res chain seq x y z
N VAL A 1 -50.67 41.84 39.70
CA VAL A 1 -50.10 40.48 39.58
C VAL A 1 -49.56 40.39 38.17
N GLU A 2 -48.27 40.68 38.00
CA GLU A 2 -47.58 40.43 36.74
C GLU A 2 -47.40 38.91 36.57
N PRO A 3 -47.50 38.36 35.34
CA PRO A 3 -47.29 36.94 35.12
C PRO A 3 -45.79 36.62 35.24
N GLU A 4 -45.46 35.56 35.97
CA GLU A 4 -44.10 35.03 36.08
C GLU A 4 -43.61 34.47 34.72
N PRO A 5 -42.30 34.57 34.42
CA PRO A 5 -41.76 34.14 33.14
C PRO A 5 -41.81 32.62 33.02
N ILE A 6 -42.39 32.12 31.93
CA ILE A 6 -42.39 30.70 31.57
C ILE A 6 -40.97 30.35 31.12
N VAL A 7 -40.25 29.60 31.95
CA VAL A 7 -38.94 29.04 31.61
C VAL A 7 -39.19 27.88 30.64
N GLU A 8 -38.87 28.07 29.36
CA GLU A 8 -38.80 26.97 28.39
C GLU A 8 -37.69 25.99 28.81
N PRO A 9 -37.95 24.66 28.79
CA PRO A 9 -36.92 23.68 29.12
C PRO A 9 -35.82 23.70 28.04
N GLU A 10 -34.57 23.82 28.47
CA GLU A 10 -33.40 23.64 27.60
C GLU A 10 -33.44 22.25 26.95
N PRO A 11 -33.11 22.12 25.65
CA PRO A 11 -33.14 20.84 24.96
C PRO A 11 -32.09 19.89 25.55
N GLU A 12 -32.56 18.75 26.09
CA GLU A 12 -31.70 17.65 26.52
C GLU A 12 -30.90 17.13 25.31
N GLU A 13 -29.57 17.24 25.37
CA GLU A 13 -28.72 16.71 24.31
C GLU A 13 -28.87 15.17 24.23
N PRO A 14 -29.11 14.60 23.03
CA PRO A 14 -29.32 13.17 22.90
C PRO A 14 -28.04 12.40 23.23
N THR A 15 -28.16 11.33 24.02
CA THR A 15 -27.05 10.41 24.29
C THR A 15 -26.83 9.50 23.09
N CYS A 16 -25.79 9.79 22.31
CA CYS A 16 -25.42 9.00 21.14
C CYS A 16 -24.70 7.70 21.54
N GLY A 17 -24.89 6.64 20.77
CA GLY A 17 -24.28 5.32 21.01
C GLY A 17 -22.77 5.30 20.72
N ALA A 18 -22.09 4.24 21.15
CA ALA A 18 -20.67 4.06 20.86
C ALA A 18 -20.38 4.12 19.35
N GLY A 19 -19.42 4.98 18.95
CA GLY A 19 -19.05 5.21 17.54
C GLY A 19 -19.80 6.36 16.85
N THR A 20 -20.62 7.12 17.57
CA THR A 20 -21.35 8.29 17.05
C THR A 20 -21.14 9.51 17.95
N GLU A 21 -21.13 10.71 17.36
CA GLU A 21 -21.07 11.99 18.07
C GLU A 21 -22.32 12.83 17.79
N SER A 22 -22.73 13.66 18.76
CA SER A 22 -23.87 14.57 18.61
C SER A 22 -23.43 15.82 17.87
N VAL A 23 -23.90 15.99 16.64
CA VAL A 23 -23.68 17.21 15.83
C VAL A 23 -25.04 17.83 15.55
N ASN A 24 -25.33 18.98 16.17
CA ASN A 24 -26.61 19.68 16.06
C ASN A 24 -27.84 18.82 16.42
N GLY A 25 -27.73 18.00 17.48
CA GLY A 25 -28.84 17.15 17.95
C GLY A 25 -29.10 15.92 17.07
N ILE A 26 -28.22 15.64 16.10
CA ILE A 26 -28.26 14.43 15.27
C ILE A 26 -27.01 13.60 15.61
N CYS A 27 -27.21 12.34 15.96
CA CYS A 27 -26.10 11.41 16.13
C CYS A 27 -25.49 11.09 14.76
N GLN A 28 -24.34 11.68 14.48
CA GLN A 28 -23.56 11.39 13.29
C GLN A 28 -22.54 10.30 13.62
N VAL A 29 -22.32 9.36 12.70
CA VAL A 29 -21.17 8.45 12.81
C VAL A 29 -19.93 9.32 12.87
N ILE A 30 -19.07 9.11 13.87
CA ILE A 30 -17.80 9.82 13.98
C ILE A 30 -17.12 9.63 12.64
N LYS A 31 -17.07 10.70 11.83
CA LYS A 31 -16.14 10.74 10.72
C LYS A 31 -14.80 10.83 11.42
N ILE A 32 -14.20 9.67 11.66
CA ILE A 32 -12.75 9.61 11.74
C ILE A 32 -12.38 10.23 10.41
N ASP A 33 -11.94 11.49 10.44
CA ASP A 33 -11.45 12.15 9.26
C ASP A 33 -10.41 11.19 8.73
N ASP A 34 -10.75 10.57 7.61
CA ASP A 34 -9.85 9.79 6.78
C ASP A 34 -8.73 10.70 6.22
N SER A 35 -8.44 11.84 6.83
CA SER A 35 -7.08 12.37 6.88
C SER A 35 -6.11 11.37 7.53
N SER A 36 -6.61 10.35 8.24
CA SER A 36 -5.86 9.11 8.56
C SER A 36 -6.00 7.97 7.54
N LYS A 37 -6.61 8.17 6.36
CA LYS A 37 -6.32 7.35 5.15
C LYS A 37 -4.93 7.64 4.56
N ASN A 38 -4.00 8.03 5.42
CA ASN A 38 -2.58 7.73 5.25
C ASN A 38 -2.28 6.24 5.50
N GLY A 39 -3.31 5.40 5.68
CA GLY A 39 -3.23 3.97 5.40
C GLY A 39 -3.10 3.73 3.90
N GLY A 40 -1.98 4.17 3.32
CA GLY A 40 -1.64 3.91 1.94
C GLY A 40 -1.70 2.40 1.67
N GLY A 41 -2.71 1.95 0.93
CA GLY A 41 -2.91 0.55 0.59
C GLY A 41 -2.01 0.11 -0.56
N CYS A 42 -1.62 -1.15 -0.59
CA CYS A 42 -0.91 -1.73 -1.74
C CYS A 42 -1.91 -2.04 -2.88
N LEU A 43 -2.59 -1.03 -3.43
CA LEU A 43 -3.69 -1.15 -4.41
C LEU A 43 -3.41 -2.13 -5.56
N ILE A 44 -2.25 -1.99 -6.21
CA ILE A 44 -1.82 -2.88 -7.31
C ILE A 44 -1.64 -4.32 -6.81
N ALA A 45 -0.98 -4.52 -5.66
CA ALA A 45 -0.79 -5.86 -5.12
C ALA A 45 -2.12 -6.48 -4.67
N THR A 46 -3.01 -5.69 -4.08
CA THR A 46 -4.36 -6.11 -3.69
C THR A 46 -5.16 -6.55 -4.91
N ALA A 47 -5.12 -5.79 -6.01
CA ALA A 47 -5.80 -6.16 -7.25
C ALA A 47 -5.19 -7.43 -7.86
N ALA A 48 -3.86 -7.52 -7.93
CA ALA A 48 -3.14 -8.67 -8.47
C ALA A 48 -3.44 -9.97 -7.71
N TYR A 49 -3.42 -9.94 -6.37
CA TYR A 49 -3.64 -11.11 -5.52
C TYR A 49 -5.10 -11.31 -5.07
N GLY A 50 -5.99 -10.38 -5.43
CA GLY A 50 -7.43 -10.47 -5.22
C GLY A 50 -7.92 -10.20 -3.79
N SER A 51 -7.03 -9.91 -2.84
CA SER A 51 -7.41 -9.62 -1.44
C SER A 51 -6.34 -8.79 -0.75
N GLU A 52 -6.78 -7.83 0.08
CA GLU A 52 -5.88 -7.12 1.00
C GLU A 52 -5.30 -8.04 2.08
N LEU A 53 -6.00 -9.15 2.38
CA LEU A 53 -5.57 -10.17 3.32
C LEU A 53 -4.72 -11.27 2.67
N ALA A 54 -4.36 -11.11 1.38
CA ALA A 54 -3.46 -12.04 0.73
C ALA A 54 -2.09 -12.04 1.44
N PRO A 55 -1.45 -13.21 1.65
CA PRO A 55 -0.17 -13.28 2.35
C PRO A 55 0.92 -12.38 1.75
N GLN A 56 0.90 -12.20 0.43
CA GLN A 56 1.84 -11.35 -0.30
C GLN A 56 1.65 -9.86 0.03
N VAL A 57 0.39 -9.42 0.17
CA VAL A 57 0.06 -8.04 0.54
C VAL A 57 0.41 -7.79 2.00
N GLN A 58 0.12 -8.75 2.88
CA GLN A 58 0.47 -8.66 4.29
C GLN A 58 1.97 -8.61 4.52
N LEU A 59 2.77 -9.41 3.79
CA LEU A 59 4.23 -9.34 3.84
C LEU A 59 4.75 -7.94 3.48
N LEU A 60 4.20 -7.32 2.43
CA LEU A 60 4.58 -5.96 2.04
C LEU A 60 4.28 -4.95 3.16
N ARG A 61 3.12 -5.08 3.81
CA ARG A 61 2.73 -4.21 4.92
C ARG A 61 3.63 -4.41 6.13
N GLU A 62 3.95 -5.64 6.49
CA GLU A 62 4.84 -5.96 7.61
C GLU A 62 6.24 -5.39 7.38
N ILE A 63 6.82 -5.58 6.20
CA ILE A 63 8.13 -5.01 5.85
C ILE A 63 8.07 -3.48 5.89
N ARG A 64 7.04 -2.87 5.30
CA ARG A 64 6.88 -1.41 5.31
C ARG A 64 6.80 -0.90 6.74
N ASP A 65 5.88 -1.43 7.53
CA ASP A 65 5.52 -0.88 8.83
C ASP A 65 6.60 -1.17 9.89
N ASN A 66 7.18 -2.37 9.90
CA ASN A 66 8.14 -2.78 10.94
C ASN A 66 9.60 -2.51 10.57
N THR A 67 9.96 -2.53 9.28
CA THR A 67 11.35 -2.40 8.84
C THR A 67 11.62 -1.05 8.18
N VAL A 68 10.86 -0.66 7.16
CA VAL A 68 11.15 0.56 6.40
C VAL A 68 10.81 1.80 7.21
N MET A 69 9.59 1.85 7.76
CA MET A 69 9.08 2.99 8.53
C MET A 69 9.72 3.13 9.92
N SER A 70 10.48 2.12 10.39
CA SER A 70 11.21 2.21 11.66
C SER A 70 12.50 3.05 11.57
N THR A 71 12.87 3.51 10.36
CA THR A 71 14.07 4.33 10.12
C THR A 71 13.71 5.66 9.48
N GLY A 72 14.50 6.72 9.75
CA GLY A 72 14.25 8.04 9.18
C GLY A 72 14.40 8.05 7.65
N THR A 73 15.43 7.35 7.16
CA THR A 73 15.68 7.21 5.71
C THR A 73 14.56 6.44 5.00
N GLY A 74 14.09 5.34 5.59
CA GLY A 74 12.99 4.56 5.03
C GLY A 74 11.66 5.32 5.03
N ALA A 75 11.36 6.07 6.09
CA ALA A 75 10.17 6.93 6.15
C ALA A 75 10.20 8.04 5.08
N ALA A 76 11.33 8.70 4.89
CA ALA A 76 11.50 9.72 3.85
C ALA A 76 11.35 9.14 2.43
N PHE A 77 11.91 7.95 2.18
CA PHE A 77 11.71 7.21 0.94
C PHE A 77 10.23 6.90 0.70
N MET A 78 9.54 6.34 1.71
CA MET A 78 8.13 5.98 1.60
C MET A 78 7.24 7.19 1.34
N SER A 79 7.54 8.35 1.94
CA SER A 79 6.80 9.59 1.65
C SER A 79 6.89 9.94 0.15
N SER A 80 8.10 9.97 -0.40
CA SER A 80 8.32 10.32 -1.81
C SER A 80 7.76 9.25 -2.76
N PHE A 81 7.89 7.98 -2.38
CA PHE A 81 7.36 6.86 -3.14
C PHE A 81 5.83 6.89 -3.20
N ASN A 82 5.16 7.19 -2.07
CA ASN A 82 3.71 7.23 -1.98
C ASN A 82 3.10 8.26 -2.93
N ASP A 83 3.67 9.46 -3.03
CA ASP A 83 3.19 10.50 -3.94
C ASP A 83 3.12 10.02 -5.38
N VAL A 84 4.18 9.34 -5.84
CA VAL A 84 4.24 8.77 -7.18
C VAL A 84 3.31 7.57 -7.29
N TYR A 85 3.37 6.64 -6.32
CA TYR A 85 2.58 5.41 -6.33
C TYR A 85 1.08 5.67 -6.40
N TYR A 86 0.54 6.56 -5.58
CA TYR A 86 -0.90 6.87 -5.57
C TYR A 86 -1.34 7.72 -6.76
N SER A 87 -0.41 8.36 -7.50
CA SER A 87 -0.76 9.10 -8.72
C SER A 87 -1.23 8.20 -9.87
N PHE A 88 -0.82 6.93 -9.90
CA PHE A 88 -1.16 6.01 -11.00
C PHE A 88 -1.77 4.68 -10.53
N SER A 89 -1.53 4.25 -9.28
CA SER A 89 -1.96 2.94 -8.81
C SER A 89 -3.47 2.70 -8.86
N PRO A 90 -4.39 3.68 -8.65
CA PRO A 90 -5.82 3.42 -8.79
C PRO A 90 -6.19 2.98 -10.21
N TYR A 91 -5.64 3.65 -11.21
CA TYR A 91 -5.91 3.34 -12.62
C TYR A 91 -5.44 1.93 -13.00
N ILE A 92 -4.25 1.53 -12.55
CA ILE A 92 -3.73 0.18 -12.79
C ILE A 92 -4.57 -0.87 -12.07
N ALA A 93 -4.94 -0.62 -10.80
CA ALA A 93 -5.77 -1.54 -10.03
C ALA A 93 -7.16 -1.73 -10.67
N ASP A 94 -7.75 -0.67 -11.23
CA ASP A 94 -9.01 -0.77 -11.97
C ASP A 94 -8.85 -1.62 -13.24
N MET A 95 -7.77 -1.43 -14.01
CA MET A 95 -7.48 -2.27 -15.18
C MET A 95 -7.33 -3.76 -14.82
N GLU A 96 -6.68 -4.07 -13.70
CA GLU A 96 -6.56 -5.44 -13.21
C GLU A 96 -7.92 -6.05 -12.84
N ARG A 97 -8.82 -5.27 -12.23
CA ARG A 97 -10.18 -5.72 -11.88
C ARG A 97 -11.07 -5.95 -13.10
N GLU A 98 -10.86 -5.20 -14.17
CA GLU A 98 -11.62 -5.33 -15.41
C GLU A 98 -11.15 -6.49 -16.29
N ASN A 99 -9.84 -6.84 -16.23
CA ASN A 99 -9.26 -7.83 -17.13
C ASN A 99 -8.35 -8.83 -16.39
N PRO A 100 -8.73 -10.13 -16.31
CA PRO A 100 -7.93 -11.15 -15.63
C PRO A 100 -6.55 -11.38 -16.28
N MET A 101 -6.38 -11.10 -17.59
CA MET A 101 -5.05 -11.18 -18.20
C MET A 101 -4.12 -10.06 -17.72
N VAL A 102 -4.66 -8.87 -17.43
CA VAL A 102 -3.86 -7.77 -16.86
C VAL A 102 -3.47 -8.12 -15.43
N GLN A 103 -4.42 -8.63 -14.64
CA GLN A 103 -4.17 -9.14 -13.29
C GLN A 103 -3.05 -10.19 -13.28
N ASP A 104 -3.11 -11.21 -14.14
CA ASP A 104 -2.09 -12.26 -14.20
C ASP A 104 -0.73 -11.74 -14.66
N ALA A 105 -0.70 -10.80 -15.62
CA ALA A 105 0.52 -10.17 -16.08
C ALA A 105 1.19 -9.34 -14.97
N VAL A 106 0.41 -8.51 -14.25
CA VAL A 106 0.88 -7.74 -13.11
C VAL A 106 1.35 -8.67 -12.00
N ARG A 107 0.57 -9.70 -11.66
CA ARG A 107 0.94 -10.71 -10.68
C ARG A 107 2.26 -11.41 -11.03
N LEU A 108 2.44 -11.82 -12.28
CA LEU A 108 3.69 -12.43 -12.76
C LEU A 108 4.87 -11.46 -12.63
N PHE A 109 4.64 -10.18 -12.94
CA PHE A 109 5.65 -9.14 -12.84
C PHE A 109 6.03 -8.86 -11.38
N ILE A 110 5.08 -8.61 -10.48
CA ILE A 110 5.38 -8.17 -9.11
C ILE A 110 5.82 -9.31 -8.17
N THR A 111 5.46 -10.57 -8.46
CA THR A 111 5.81 -11.71 -7.60
C THR A 111 7.31 -11.85 -7.33
N PRO A 112 8.22 -11.82 -8.33
CA PRO A 112 9.65 -11.87 -8.05
C PRO A 112 10.13 -10.69 -7.19
N MET A 113 9.59 -9.49 -7.40
CA MET A 113 9.92 -8.34 -6.56
C MET A 113 9.52 -8.56 -5.10
N ILE A 114 8.30 -9.04 -4.84
CA ILE A 114 7.83 -9.36 -3.48
C ILE A 114 8.72 -10.44 -2.84
N SER A 115 9.14 -11.44 -3.62
CA SER A 115 10.06 -12.47 -3.13
C SER A 115 11.40 -11.87 -2.72
N THR A 116 12.00 -10.97 -3.52
CA THR A 116 13.25 -10.30 -3.13
C THR A 116 13.10 -9.39 -1.92
N LEU A 117 11.93 -8.77 -1.74
CA LEU A 117 11.65 -7.90 -0.59
C LEU A 117 11.64 -8.67 0.73
N SER A 118 11.37 -9.98 0.72
CA SER A 118 11.49 -10.81 1.93
C SER A 118 12.88 -10.78 2.57
N ILE A 119 13.92 -10.40 1.83
CA ILE A 119 15.28 -10.20 2.36
C ILE A 119 15.32 -9.03 3.37
N MET A 120 14.42 -8.03 3.26
CA MET A 120 14.32 -6.96 4.27
C MET A 120 13.93 -7.48 5.66
N THR A 121 13.35 -8.68 5.78
CA THR A 121 13.07 -9.29 7.09
C THR A 121 14.34 -9.63 7.87
N LEU A 122 15.50 -9.63 7.21
CA LEU A 122 16.81 -9.79 7.85
C LEU A 122 17.34 -8.51 8.48
N ALA A 123 16.79 -7.34 8.12
CA ALA A 123 17.20 -6.07 8.69
C ALA A 123 16.66 -5.93 10.11
N GLU A 124 17.48 -5.45 11.03
CA GLU A 124 17.03 -5.10 12.37
C GLU A 124 16.21 -3.79 12.34
N SER A 125 15.02 -3.81 12.95
CA SER A 125 14.15 -2.63 13.04
C SER A 125 14.87 -1.48 13.74
N GLY A 126 14.86 -0.30 13.12
CA GLY A 126 15.57 0.89 13.62
C GLY A 126 17.05 1.00 13.19
N ASN A 127 17.62 -0.01 12.52
CA ASN A 127 18.99 0.07 11.99
C ASN A 127 19.01 0.72 10.60
N GLU A 128 19.39 2.00 10.54
CA GLU A 128 19.39 2.77 9.29
C GLU A 128 20.34 2.21 8.22
N ALA A 129 21.51 1.73 8.62
CA ALA A 129 22.52 1.24 7.68
C ALA A 129 22.08 -0.07 7.01
N GLU A 130 21.45 -0.97 7.78
CA GLU A 130 20.93 -2.23 7.25
C GLU A 130 19.73 -2.00 6.34
N VAL A 131 18.76 -1.19 6.75
CA VAL A 131 17.58 -0.88 5.92
C VAL A 131 18.01 -0.21 4.61
N LEU A 132 18.95 0.74 4.66
CA LEU A 132 19.47 1.40 3.46
C LEU A 132 20.27 0.43 2.58
N GLY A 133 21.20 -0.34 3.17
CA GLY A 133 22.05 -1.28 2.46
C GLY A 133 21.25 -2.39 1.78
N LEU A 134 20.32 -3.00 2.52
CA LEU A 134 19.43 -4.03 1.99
C LEU A 134 18.45 -3.44 0.98
N GLY A 135 17.90 -2.25 1.22
CA GLY A 135 17.03 -1.56 0.27
C GLY A 135 17.71 -1.32 -1.08
N ILE A 136 18.92 -0.78 -1.08
CA ILE A 136 19.73 -0.58 -2.30
C ILE A 136 20.03 -1.94 -2.97
N SER A 137 20.38 -2.96 -2.18
CA SER A 137 20.66 -4.30 -2.72
C SER A 137 19.45 -4.91 -3.42
N ILE A 138 18.25 -4.72 -2.88
CA ILE A 138 16.99 -5.24 -3.45
C ILE A 138 16.63 -4.49 -4.72
N ILE A 139 16.81 -3.17 -4.76
CA ILE A 139 16.61 -2.38 -5.98
C ILE A 139 17.56 -2.88 -7.08
N ALA A 140 18.85 -3.04 -6.76
CA ALA A 140 19.83 -3.56 -7.70
C ALA A 140 19.50 -4.98 -8.18
N LEU A 141 19.06 -5.85 -7.27
CA LEU A 141 18.67 -7.23 -7.58
C LEU A 141 17.44 -7.27 -8.50
N ASN A 142 16.43 -6.45 -8.24
CA ASN A 142 15.24 -6.34 -9.10
C ASN A 142 15.60 -5.83 -10.48
N LEU A 143 16.36 -4.73 -10.58
CA LEU A 143 16.83 -4.21 -11.87
C LEU A 143 17.64 -5.26 -12.64
N GLY A 144 18.54 -5.96 -11.94
CA GLY A 144 19.30 -7.08 -12.49
C GLY A 144 18.38 -8.16 -13.05
N LEU A 145 17.36 -8.58 -12.30
CA LEU A 145 16.41 -9.60 -12.74
C LEU A 145 15.58 -9.16 -13.95
N TYR A 146 14.98 -7.97 -13.90
CA TYR A 146 14.10 -7.46 -14.97
C TYR A 146 14.85 -7.11 -16.25
N ILE A 147 16.16 -6.88 -16.20
CA ILE A 147 16.98 -6.65 -17.40
C ILE A 147 17.61 -7.97 -17.88
N ALA A 148 18.24 -8.73 -16.98
CA ALA A 148 18.99 -9.92 -17.35
C ALA A 148 18.09 -11.03 -17.88
N ALA A 149 16.92 -11.27 -17.29
CA ALA A 149 16.05 -12.35 -17.73
C ALA A 149 15.53 -12.13 -19.17
N PRO A 150 14.96 -10.98 -19.55
CA PRO A 150 14.55 -10.73 -20.94
C PRO A 150 15.73 -10.76 -21.93
N VAL A 151 16.90 -10.22 -21.56
CA VAL A 151 18.09 -10.23 -22.42
C VAL A 151 18.58 -11.65 -22.67
N ALA A 152 18.64 -12.49 -21.64
CA ALA A 152 19.04 -13.90 -21.77
C ALA A 152 18.05 -14.68 -22.64
N VAL A 153 16.74 -14.47 -22.44
CA VAL A 153 15.69 -15.08 -23.28
C VAL A 153 15.82 -14.63 -24.73
N GLY A 154 15.98 -13.33 -24.99
CA GLY A 154 16.19 -12.79 -26.33
C GLY A 154 17.45 -13.34 -27.03
N PHE A 155 18.56 -13.46 -26.30
CA PHE A 155 19.80 -14.03 -26.81
C PHE A 155 19.66 -15.52 -27.16
N THR A 156 19.02 -16.31 -26.29
CA THR A 156 18.81 -17.74 -26.55
C THR A 156 17.87 -17.99 -27.73
N ILE A 157 16.82 -17.20 -27.88
CA ILE A 157 15.92 -17.23 -29.05
C ILE A 157 16.70 -16.88 -30.32
N SER A 158 17.47 -15.79 -30.30
CA SER A 158 18.28 -15.36 -31.45
C SER A 158 19.29 -16.42 -31.86
N LYS A 159 19.95 -17.07 -30.88
CA LYS A 159 20.88 -18.18 -31.12
C LYS A 159 20.16 -19.41 -31.70
N LYS A 160 18.98 -19.77 -31.19
CA LYS A 160 18.17 -20.87 -31.76
C LYS A 160 17.71 -20.59 -33.18
N ILE A 161 17.27 -19.37 -33.49
CA ILE A 161 16.88 -18.96 -34.84
C ILE A 161 18.08 -19.05 -35.79
N LYS A 162 19.25 -18.54 -35.37
CA LYS A 162 20.49 -18.60 -36.16
C LYS A 162 21.01 -20.03 -36.35
N SER A 163 20.79 -20.92 -35.39
CA SER A 163 21.21 -22.33 -35.44
C SER A 163 20.29 -23.23 -36.28
N ARG A 164 19.07 -22.76 -36.60
CA ARG A 164 18.09 -23.47 -37.45
C ARG A 164 18.12 -23.01 -38.91
N LYS A 165 18.95 -22.02 -39.25
CA LYS A 165 19.12 -21.46 -40.59
C LYS A 165 20.49 -21.86 -41.12
#